data_AF-A0A6A4Z8X1-F1
#
_entry.id   AF-A0A6A4Z8X1-F1
#
_cell.length_a   1.000
_cell.length_b   1.000
_cell.length_c   1.000
_cell.angle_alpha   90.00
_cell.angle_beta   90.00
_cell.angle_gamma   90.00
#
_symmetry.space_group_name_H-M   'P 1'
#
loop_
_entity.id
_entity.type
_entity.pdbx_description
1 polymer ?
#
loop_
_entity_poly.entity_id
_entity_poly.type
_entity_poly.pdbx_seq_one_letter_code
_entity_poly.pdbx_strand_id
1 'polypeptide(L)'
;TSMFDVRGDGQTTVRAGGLVVTAGGLSVTAGGLTVTAGGLTITAGGLLVTAGGATVTDGGATVTTTSTSASAALFTASSSSYTSAGTVVQIVSGTAPASTFFLLKALSSTSTAMFDVRGDGQTTVRAGGLVVTAGGLTVTAGGITITAGGLLVTAGGFTVTDGGETITTTSATASAAIFTASSSSYTSAGTVVQIVSGTAPASTFFLLKAFSSTSTSMFDVRGDGQTTVRAGGLVVTAGGLTVTAGGLLVTAGGFTVTDGGETITTTSATASAAVFTASSSSYTSAGTVVQIVSGTAPATTFYLLKALSSTSTSMFDVRGDGQTTVRAGGLVVTAGGLSVTAGGLTVTAGGLTITAGGLLVTAGGATVTDGGASVTTTSTSASAATFTASSSSYTSSGTVVQIVSGTASATTFYLLKALSSTTTSMFDVRGDGQTTVRAGGLVVTAGGLTVTAGGLTITANGLLVTA
;
A
#
# COMPACT_ATOMS: atom_id res chain seq x y z
N THR A 1 115.79 -5.18 -36.41
CA THR A 1 114.58 -6.02 -36.50
C THR A 1 113.65 -5.38 -37.51
N SER A 2 113.14 -6.15 -38.48
CA SER A 2 112.26 -5.58 -39.52
C SER A 2 110.93 -5.12 -38.91
N MET A 3 110.48 -3.90 -39.23
CA MET A 3 109.20 -3.36 -38.73
C MET A 3 107.99 -3.97 -39.46
N PHE A 4 108.19 -4.50 -40.67
CA PHE A 4 107.20 -5.24 -41.44
C PHE A 4 107.85 -6.45 -42.14
N ASP A 5 107.12 -7.56 -42.24
CA ASP A 5 107.56 -8.76 -42.95
C ASP A 5 106.47 -9.16 -43.95
N VAL A 6 106.85 -9.37 -45.21
CA VAL A 6 105.94 -9.80 -46.29
C VAL A 6 106.48 -11.12 -46.82
N ARG A 7 105.73 -12.20 -46.59
CA ARG A 7 106.11 -13.55 -47.04
C ARG A 7 105.77 -13.74 -48.52
N GLY A 8 106.37 -14.75 -49.16
CA GLY A 8 106.12 -15.10 -50.57
C GLY A 8 104.69 -15.54 -50.91
N ASP A 9 103.84 -15.76 -49.90
CA ASP A 9 102.40 -16.02 -50.03
C ASP A 9 101.53 -14.75 -49.85
N GLY A 10 102.15 -13.58 -49.70
CA GLY A 10 101.47 -12.28 -49.56
C GLY A 10 101.04 -11.94 -48.13
N GLN A 11 101.27 -12.81 -47.14
CA GLN A 11 100.97 -12.46 -45.74
C GLN A 11 101.89 -11.32 -45.29
N THR A 12 101.29 -10.23 -44.81
CA THR A 12 102.01 -9.09 -44.23
C THR A 12 101.85 -9.07 -42.71
N THR A 13 102.97 -9.06 -41.97
CA THR A 13 103.01 -8.89 -40.51
C THR A 13 103.66 -7.56 -40.15
N VAL A 14 102.93 -6.66 -39.50
CA VAL A 14 103.47 -5.41 -38.94
C VAL A 14 103.81 -5.63 -37.47
N ARG A 15 105.09 -5.53 -37.10
CA ARG A 15 105.56 -5.85 -35.74
C ARG A 15 105.45 -4.66 -34.76
N ALA A 16 105.36 -3.43 -35.27
CA ALA A 16 105.17 -2.21 -34.48
C ALA A 16 104.55 -1.09 -35.35
N GLY A 17 103.72 -0.20 -34.76
CA GLY A 17 103.20 1.01 -35.43
C GLY A 17 101.80 0.93 -36.05
N GLY A 18 101.17 -0.25 -36.10
CA GLY A 18 99.83 -0.45 -36.69
C GLY A 18 99.80 -0.33 -38.22
N LEU A 19 98.65 -0.61 -38.84
CA LEU A 19 98.40 -0.41 -40.27
C LEU A 19 97.48 0.80 -40.45
N VAL A 20 97.91 1.81 -41.21
CA VAL A 20 97.09 2.96 -41.58
C VAL A 20 96.82 2.90 -43.09
N VAL A 21 95.54 2.87 -43.48
CA VAL A 21 95.10 2.92 -44.87
C VAL A 21 94.40 4.27 -45.10
N THR A 22 95.04 5.19 -45.83
CA THR A 22 94.56 6.57 -46.01
C THR A 22 93.54 6.75 -47.14
N ALA A 23 93.41 5.79 -48.07
CA ALA A 23 92.40 5.81 -49.14
C ALA A 23 91.98 4.38 -49.53
N GLY A 24 90.69 4.16 -49.86
CA GLY A 24 90.17 2.89 -50.40
C GLY A 24 89.64 1.87 -49.37
N GLY A 25 89.88 2.07 -48.08
CA GLY A 25 89.46 1.13 -47.01
C GLY A 25 90.22 -0.19 -47.01
N LEU A 26 90.16 -0.93 -45.90
CA LEU A 26 90.66 -2.31 -45.82
C LEU A 26 89.54 -3.27 -46.24
N SER A 27 89.74 -4.03 -47.32
CA SER A 27 88.86 -5.13 -47.72
C SER A 27 89.44 -6.46 -47.29
N VAL A 28 88.67 -7.27 -46.54
CA VAL A 28 89.06 -8.62 -46.12
C VAL A 28 88.05 -9.61 -46.73
N THR A 29 88.43 -10.25 -47.83
CA THR A 29 87.52 -11.12 -48.60
C THR A 29 87.40 -12.54 -48.02
N ALA A 30 88.37 -12.99 -47.22
CA ALA A 30 88.36 -14.31 -46.55
C ALA A 30 89.08 -14.25 -45.19
N GLY A 31 88.61 -15.02 -44.20
CA GLY A 31 89.26 -15.17 -42.88
C GLY A 31 88.80 -14.21 -41.76
N GLY A 32 88.03 -13.16 -42.10
CA GLY A 32 87.52 -12.18 -41.13
C GLY A 32 88.58 -11.24 -40.54
N LEU A 33 88.14 -10.14 -39.93
CA LEU A 33 89.00 -9.25 -39.14
C LEU A 33 88.92 -9.65 -37.66
N THR A 34 90.05 -10.06 -37.07
CA THR A 34 90.14 -10.32 -35.63
C THR A 34 90.90 -9.18 -34.94
N VAL A 35 90.27 -8.53 -33.96
CA VAL A 35 90.90 -7.51 -33.11
C VAL A 35 91.02 -8.07 -31.69
N THR A 36 92.22 -8.49 -31.31
CA THR A 36 92.45 -9.17 -30.01
C THR A 36 92.58 -8.19 -28.84
N ALA A 37 92.92 -6.93 -29.10
CA ALA A 37 93.00 -5.85 -28.12
C ALA A 37 92.73 -4.49 -28.80
N GLY A 38 92.05 -3.55 -28.11
CA GLY A 38 91.88 -2.17 -28.57
C GLY A 38 90.56 -1.80 -29.26
N GLY A 39 89.65 -2.76 -29.49
CA GLY A 39 88.32 -2.52 -30.08
C GLY A 39 88.34 -2.09 -31.56
N LEU A 40 87.20 -2.25 -32.25
CA LEU A 40 86.98 -1.72 -33.60
C LEU A 40 86.19 -0.41 -33.50
N THR A 41 86.72 0.69 -34.02
CA THR A 41 86.02 1.98 -34.11
C THR A 41 85.64 2.26 -35.56
N ILE A 42 84.37 2.55 -35.83
CA ILE A 42 83.86 2.97 -37.15
C ILE A 42 83.28 4.38 -37.00
N THR A 43 83.98 5.38 -37.54
CA THR A 43 83.62 6.80 -37.36
C THR A 43 82.49 7.25 -38.29
N ALA A 44 82.25 6.56 -39.41
CA ALA A 44 81.18 6.83 -40.37
C ALA A 44 80.74 5.54 -41.08
N GLY A 45 79.46 5.43 -41.46
CA GLY A 45 78.94 4.33 -42.29
C GLY A 45 78.34 3.12 -41.57
N GLY A 46 78.49 3.03 -40.24
CA GLY A 46 77.93 1.92 -39.44
C GLY A 46 78.56 0.55 -39.74
N LEU A 47 78.22 -0.46 -38.95
CA LEU A 47 78.57 -1.87 -39.23
C LEU A 47 77.41 -2.52 -40.00
N LEU A 48 77.66 -2.95 -41.24
CA LEU A 48 76.72 -3.77 -42.00
C LEU A 48 77.11 -5.25 -41.91
N VAL A 49 76.21 -6.08 -41.41
CA VAL A 49 76.35 -7.55 -41.38
C VAL A 49 75.31 -8.14 -42.34
N THR A 50 75.76 -8.69 -43.47
CA THR A 50 74.86 -9.22 -44.52
C THR A 50 74.50 -10.69 -44.33
N ALA A 51 75.31 -11.44 -43.58
CA ALA A 51 75.07 -12.83 -43.19
C ALA A 51 75.76 -13.11 -41.84
N GLY A 52 75.17 -13.96 -41.01
CA GLY A 52 75.60 -14.16 -39.62
C GLY A 52 75.04 -13.10 -38.66
N GLY A 53 75.25 -13.28 -37.36
CA GLY A 53 74.82 -12.36 -36.31
C GLY A 53 75.99 -11.57 -35.72
N ALA A 54 75.71 -10.40 -35.14
CA ALA A 54 76.65 -9.71 -34.27
C ALA A 54 76.48 -10.23 -32.84
N THR A 55 77.51 -10.84 -32.28
CA THR A 55 77.53 -11.29 -30.88
C THR A 55 78.37 -10.34 -30.06
N VAL A 56 77.82 -9.86 -28.94
CA VAL A 56 78.55 -9.09 -27.93
C VAL A 56 78.61 -9.95 -26.66
N THR A 57 79.81 -10.39 -26.31
CA THR A 57 80.08 -11.13 -25.07
C THR A 57 80.70 -10.18 -24.07
N ASP A 58 80.09 -10.04 -22.89
CA ASP A 58 80.43 -9.09 -21.84
C ASP A 58 80.31 -7.60 -22.27
N GLY A 59 80.06 -6.68 -21.33
CA GLY A 59 80.01 -5.23 -21.58
C GLY A 59 78.74 -4.64 -22.22
N GLY A 60 77.92 -5.44 -22.90
CA GLY A 60 76.63 -5.03 -23.49
C GLY A 60 76.74 -4.13 -24.73
N ALA A 61 75.63 -3.93 -25.44
CA ALA A 61 75.56 -3.04 -26.61
C ALA A 61 74.84 -1.74 -26.24
N THR A 62 75.48 -0.59 -26.51
CA THR A 62 74.83 0.73 -26.38
C THR A 62 74.60 1.29 -27.77
N VAL A 63 73.35 1.64 -28.09
CA VAL A 63 72.97 2.24 -29.38
C VAL A 63 72.38 3.62 -29.11
N THR A 64 72.94 4.66 -29.75
CA THR A 64 72.52 6.05 -29.58
C THR A 64 72.27 6.70 -30.94
N THR A 65 71.35 7.65 -30.97
CA THR A 65 71.07 8.49 -32.15
C THR A 65 70.88 9.93 -31.69
N THR A 66 71.34 10.88 -32.49
CA THR A 66 71.08 12.31 -32.27
C THR A 66 69.92 12.83 -33.11
N SER A 67 69.30 11.98 -33.94
CA SER A 67 68.15 12.33 -34.77
C SER A 67 66.86 12.40 -33.94
N THR A 68 66.04 13.41 -34.20
CA THR A 68 64.72 13.60 -33.56
C THR A 68 63.62 12.72 -34.14
N SER A 69 63.91 11.99 -35.21
CA SER A 69 62.90 11.22 -35.97
C SER A 69 63.35 9.80 -36.33
N ALA A 70 64.62 9.46 -36.13
CA ALA A 70 65.12 8.11 -36.38
C ALA A 70 65.00 7.24 -35.11
N SER A 71 64.61 5.99 -35.27
CA SER A 71 64.70 4.99 -34.20
C SER A 71 66.17 4.66 -33.90
N ALA A 72 66.57 4.74 -32.63
CA ALA A 72 67.91 4.34 -32.20
C ALA A 72 68.16 2.84 -32.48
N ALA A 73 67.15 2.00 -32.25
CA ALA A 73 67.16 0.58 -32.58
C ALA A 73 65.85 0.22 -33.31
N LEU A 74 65.97 -0.55 -34.39
CA LEU A 74 64.84 -1.12 -35.13
C LEU A 74 65.13 -2.60 -35.37
N PHE A 75 64.25 -3.47 -34.86
CA PHE A 75 64.31 -4.90 -35.09
C PHE A 75 63.24 -5.28 -36.11
N THR A 76 63.66 -5.67 -37.32
CA THR A 76 62.74 -6.03 -38.40
C THR A 76 62.87 -7.50 -38.73
N ALA A 77 61.73 -8.19 -38.68
CA ALA A 77 61.56 -9.57 -39.06
C ALA A 77 60.75 -9.64 -40.36
N SER A 78 61.37 -10.00 -41.48
CA SER A 78 60.75 -9.96 -42.81
C SER A 78 60.09 -11.28 -43.23
N SER A 79 60.27 -12.37 -42.47
CA SER A 79 59.67 -13.67 -42.79
C SER A 79 58.16 -13.66 -42.52
N SER A 80 57.37 -14.03 -43.52
CA SER A 80 55.92 -14.25 -43.39
C SER A 80 55.56 -15.61 -42.79
N SER A 81 56.54 -16.46 -42.50
CA SER A 81 56.34 -17.89 -42.22
C SER A 81 56.92 -18.29 -40.85
N TYR A 82 56.72 -17.46 -39.83
CA TYR A 82 57.00 -17.89 -38.47
C TYR A 82 56.08 -19.07 -38.11
N THR A 83 56.67 -20.25 -37.87
CA THR A 83 56.00 -21.34 -37.16
C THR A 83 56.05 -21.07 -35.65
N SER A 84 55.26 -21.77 -34.85
CA SER A 84 54.90 -21.42 -33.46
C SER A 84 56.03 -21.21 -32.43
N ALA A 85 57.31 -21.28 -32.82
CA ALA A 85 58.47 -20.98 -31.99
C ALA A 85 59.34 -19.80 -32.50
N GLY A 86 58.93 -19.13 -33.58
CA GLY A 86 59.61 -17.98 -34.14
C GLY A 86 59.61 -16.77 -33.21
N THR A 87 60.77 -16.12 -33.00
CA THR A 87 60.90 -14.95 -32.11
C THR A 87 61.64 -13.82 -32.82
N VAL A 88 61.15 -12.58 -32.68
CA VAL A 88 61.85 -11.36 -33.19
C VAL A 88 62.86 -10.84 -32.16
N VAL A 89 62.44 -10.73 -30.89
CA VAL A 89 63.29 -10.33 -29.76
C VAL A 89 63.12 -11.37 -28.65
N GLN A 90 64.20 -12.09 -28.36
CA GLN A 90 64.25 -13.05 -27.26
C GLN A 90 65.10 -12.45 -26.14
N ILE A 91 64.56 -12.40 -24.92
CA ILE A 91 65.26 -11.91 -23.74
C ILE A 91 65.30 -13.06 -22.74
N VAL A 92 66.52 -13.51 -22.41
CA VAL A 92 66.76 -14.66 -21.54
C VAL A 92 67.65 -14.23 -20.39
N SER A 93 67.24 -14.53 -19.17
CA SER A 93 68.08 -14.36 -17.99
C SER A 93 68.71 -15.70 -17.59
N GLY A 94 69.97 -15.69 -17.20
CA GLY A 94 70.61 -16.84 -16.54
C GLY A 94 70.22 -16.99 -15.06
N THR A 95 69.52 -16.00 -14.49
CA THR A 95 68.97 -16.06 -13.12
C THR A 95 67.52 -16.52 -13.14
N ALA A 96 67.15 -17.35 -12.15
CA ALA A 96 65.77 -17.80 -11.96
C ALA A 96 64.80 -16.62 -11.76
N PRO A 97 63.49 -16.77 -12.06
CA PRO A 97 62.52 -15.68 -11.93
C PRO A 97 62.53 -15.05 -10.53
N ALA A 98 62.77 -13.74 -10.45
CA ALA A 98 62.84 -12.99 -9.19
C ALA A 98 62.51 -11.50 -9.41
N SER A 99 62.04 -10.85 -8.35
CA SER A 99 61.69 -9.41 -8.35
C SER A 99 62.90 -8.47 -8.25
N THR A 100 64.11 -9.01 -8.07
CA THR A 100 65.35 -8.27 -7.79
C THR A 100 66.06 -7.73 -9.03
N PHE A 101 65.60 -8.09 -10.22
CA PHE A 101 66.18 -7.64 -11.49
C PHE A 101 65.10 -7.35 -12.53
N PHE A 102 65.51 -6.79 -13.67
CA PHE A 102 64.63 -6.41 -14.77
C PHE A 102 65.01 -7.14 -16.06
N LEU A 103 64.02 -7.65 -16.77
CA LEU A 103 64.16 -8.15 -18.15
C LEU A 103 64.18 -6.97 -19.13
N LEU A 104 63.29 -5.99 -18.92
CA LEU A 104 63.25 -4.74 -19.68
C LEU A 104 63.13 -3.56 -18.72
N LYS A 105 63.83 -2.47 -19.02
CA LYS A 105 63.75 -1.22 -18.25
C LYS A 105 63.82 -0.01 -19.17
N ALA A 106 62.70 0.68 -19.37
CA ALA A 106 62.63 1.93 -20.11
C ALA A 106 62.77 3.12 -19.14
N LEU A 107 63.76 3.95 -19.39
CA LEU A 107 64.08 5.13 -18.59
C LEU A 107 63.78 6.41 -19.39
N SER A 108 63.37 7.47 -18.69
CA SER A 108 63.34 8.82 -19.24
C SER A 108 64.76 9.41 -19.33
N SER A 109 64.88 10.62 -19.89
CA SER A 109 66.14 11.38 -19.92
C SER A 109 66.69 11.71 -18.54
N THR A 110 65.86 11.67 -17.49
CA THR A 110 66.25 11.90 -16.10
C THR A 110 66.39 10.59 -15.30
N SER A 111 66.53 9.44 -16.00
CA SER A 111 66.65 8.11 -15.39
C SER A 111 65.44 7.69 -14.54
N THR A 112 64.27 8.27 -14.78
CA THR A 112 63.03 7.80 -14.14
C THR A 112 62.45 6.64 -14.95
N ALA A 113 62.11 5.52 -14.28
CA ALA A 113 61.48 4.40 -14.95
C ALA A 113 60.09 4.80 -15.45
N MET A 114 59.79 4.53 -16.71
CA MET A 114 58.46 4.76 -17.32
C MET A 114 57.71 3.45 -17.53
N PHE A 115 58.45 2.42 -17.93
CA PHE A 115 57.95 1.06 -18.17
C PHE A 115 59.04 0.08 -17.76
N ASP A 116 58.69 -0.94 -16.97
CA ASP A 116 59.61 -2.01 -16.62
C ASP A 116 58.91 -3.38 -16.66
N VAL A 117 59.71 -4.41 -16.98
CA VAL A 117 59.33 -5.82 -16.84
C VAL A 117 60.36 -6.43 -15.91
N ARG A 118 59.93 -6.85 -14.72
CA ARG A 118 60.80 -7.50 -13.74
C ARG A 118 61.18 -8.93 -14.15
N GLY A 119 62.18 -9.49 -13.48
CA GLY A 119 62.63 -10.88 -13.65
C GLY A 119 61.55 -11.93 -13.36
N ASP A 120 60.54 -11.59 -12.57
CA ASP A 120 59.36 -12.42 -12.30
C ASP A 120 58.18 -12.16 -13.27
N GLY A 121 58.38 -11.33 -14.29
CA GLY A 121 57.38 -11.02 -15.31
C GLY A 121 56.38 -9.92 -14.93
N GLN A 122 56.42 -9.38 -13.71
CA GLN A 122 55.57 -8.24 -13.35
C GLN A 122 55.92 -7.05 -14.27
N THR A 123 54.90 -6.52 -14.92
CA THR A 123 55.02 -5.35 -15.79
C THR A 123 54.47 -4.13 -15.07
N THR A 124 55.24 -3.05 -14.98
CA THR A 124 54.81 -1.78 -14.40
C THR A 124 54.84 -0.68 -15.46
N VAL A 125 53.72 0.03 -15.63
CA VAL A 125 53.67 1.29 -16.39
C VAL A 125 53.51 2.43 -15.39
N ARG A 126 54.50 3.33 -15.32
CA ARG A 126 54.52 4.45 -14.38
C ARG A 126 54.06 5.77 -15.02
N ALA A 127 54.07 5.84 -16.35
CA ALA A 127 53.62 6.99 -17.13
C ALA A 127 52.91 6.53 -18.41
N GLY A 128 51.84 7.22 -18.83
CA GLY A 128 51.13 6.97 -20.10
C GLY A 128 50.04 5.90 -20.07
N GLY A 129 50.08 4.95 -19.12
CA GLY A 129 49.08 3.89 -18.99
C GLY A 129 49.13 2.82 -20.10
N LEU A 130 48.14 1.92 -20.12
CA LEU A 130 47.97 0.91 -21.16
C LEU A 130 46.78 1.29 -22.06
N VAL A 131 47.00 1.42 -23.37
CA VAL A 131 45.93 1.63 -24.38
C VAL A 131 45.84 0.38 -25.25
N VAL A 132 44.65 -0.23 -25.30
CA VAL A 132 44.37 -1.40 -26.16
C VAL A 132 43.34 -0.98 -27.21
N THR A 133 43.75 -0.89 -28.47
CA THR A 133 42.88 -0.42 -29.57
C THR A 133 42.07 -1.54 -30.22
N ALA A 134 42.45 -2.81 -30.04
CA ALA A 134 41.73 -3.99 -30.49
C ALA A 134 42.00 -5.19 -29.57
N GLY A 135 41.03 -6.11 -29.41
CA GLY A 135 41.21 -7.38 -28.68
C GLY A 135 40.94 -7.36 -27.17
N GLY A 136 40.79 -6.19 -26.54
CA GLY A 136 40.47 -6.05 -25.11
C GLY A 136 41.59 -6.50 -24.16
N LEU A 137 41.43 -6.21 -22.86
CA LEU A 137 42.30 -6.75 -21.80
C LEU A 137 41.63 -7.98 -21.18
N THR A 138 42.26 -9.15 -21.30
CA THR A 138 41.82 -10.38 -20.63
C THR A 138 42.70 -10.63 -19.41
N VAL A 139 42.09 -10.77 -18.22
CA VAL A 139 42.79 -11.16 -16.99
C VAL A 139 42.31 -12.54 -16.58
N THR A 140 43.16 -13.55 -16.77
CA THR A 140 42.80 -14.97 -16.55
C THR A 140 42.84 -15.37 -15.07
N ALA A 141 43.59 -14.64 -14.25
CA ALA A 141 43.69 -14.82 -12.82
C ALA A 141 44.02 -13.47 -12.15
N GLY A 142 43.41 -13.20 -10.99
CA GLY A 142 43.42 -11.87 -10.39
C GLY A 142 42.35 -10.94 -10.97
N GLY A 143 41.93 -9.92 -10.22
CA GLY A 143 40.96 -8.93 -10.67
C GLY A 143 41.62 -7.64 -11.17
N ILE A 144 40.84 -6.75 -11.76
CA ILE A 144 41.26 -5.36 -12.01
C ILE A 144 40.97 -4.56 -10.74
N THR A 145 41.98 -3.86 -10.20
CA THR A 145 41.81 -2.92 -9.10
C THR A 145 42.05 -1.49 -9.59
N ILE A 146 41.06 -0.61 -9.41
CA ILE A 146 41.15 0.81 -9.77
C ILE A 146 41.09 1.63 -8.49
N THR A 147 42.20 2.26 -8.11
CA THR A 147 42.29 3.06 -6.87
C THR A 147 41.79 4.50 -7.05
N ALA A 148 41.65 4.99 -8.28
CA ALA A 148 41.11 6.31 -8.60
C ALA A 148 40.48 6.33 -10.01
N GLY A 149 39.40 7.08 -10.21
CA GLY A 149 38.80 7.33 -11.52
C GLY A 149 37.70 6.37 -11.97
N GLY A 150 37.44 5.27 -11.24
CA GLY A 150 36.38 4.30 -11.55
C GLY A 150 36.55 3.60 -12.91
N LEU A 151 35.64 2.67 -13.22
CA LEU A 151 35.52 2.08 -14.55
C LEU A 151 34.51 2.90 -15.37
N LEU A 152 34.93 3.46 -16.50
CA LEU A 152 34.04 4.10 -17.47
C LEU A 152 33.80 3.18 -18.66
N VAL A 153 32.55 2.77 -18.88
CA VAL A 153 32.11 2.00 -20.05
C VAL A 153 31.26 2.91 -20.93
N THR A 154 31.78 3.32 -22.09
CA THR A 154 31.08 4.25 -23.01
C THR A 154 30.17 3.54 -24.01
N ALA A 155 30.37 2.24 -24.24
CA ALA A 155 29.56 1.40 -25.10
C ALA A 155 29.61 -0.06 -24.61
N GLY A 156 28.52 -0.81 -24.78
CA GLY A 156 28.38 -2.17 -24.25
C GLY A 156 27.83 -2.20 -22.82
N GLY A 157 28.25 -3.18 -22.03
CA GLY A 157 27.80 -3.35 -20.65
C GLY A 157 28.89 -3.93 -19.75
N PHE A 158 28.64 -3.88 -18.44
CA PHE A 158 29.42 -4.59 -17.42
C PHE A 158 28.67 -5.85 -17.04
N THR A 159 29.30 -7.02 -17.19
CA THR A 159 28.69 -8.32 -16.90
C THR A 159 29.49 -9.03 -15.82
N VAL A 160 28.82 -9.45 -14.75
CA VAL A 160 29.38 -10.29 -13.69
C VAL A 160 28.67 -11.63 -13.73
N THR A 161 29.39 -12.71 -14.02
CA THR A 161 28.81 -14.06 -14.16
C THR A 161 28.80 -14.87 -12.88
N ASP A 162 29.64 -14.52 -11.90
CA ASP A 162 29.74 -15.19 -10.60
C ASP A 162 30.21 -14.20 -9.51
N GLY A 163 29.94 -14.48 -8.23
CA GLY A 163 30.34 -13.65 -7.09
C GLY A 163 29.52 -12.39 -6.84
N GLY A 164 28.76 -11.92 -7.83
CA GLY A 164 27.91 -10.73 -7.74
C GLY A 164 28.69 -9.41 -7.72
N GLU A 165 27.97 -8.29 -7.70
CA GLU A 165 28.54 -6.94 -7.61
C GLU A 165 28.23 -6.34 -6.24
N THR A 166 29.23 -5.71 -5.61
CA THR A 166 29.05 -4.89 -4.40
C THR A 166 29.37 -3.44 -4.72
N ILE A 167 28.36 -2.58 -4.67
CA ILE A 167 28.49 -1.15 -4.94
C ILE A 167 28.36 -0.38 -3.62
N THR A 168 29.42 0.33 -3.24
CA THR A 168 29.45 1.13 -2.00
C THR A 168 29.92 2.55 -2.29
N THR A 169 29.47 3.48 -1.46
CA THR A 169 29.95 4.86 -1.45
C THR A 169 30.19 5.27 -0.01
N THR A 170 31.29 5.99 0.22
CA THR A 170 31.59 6.62 1.51
C THR A 170 31.11 8.06 1.58
N SER A 171 30.54 8.57 0.48
CA SER A 171 29.96 9.92 0.43
C SER A 171 28.65 9.97 1.22
N ALA A 172 28.48 11.03 2.02
CA ALA A 172 27.26 11.26 2.79
C ALA A 172 26.05 11.69 1.93
N THR A 173 26.29 12.10 0.68
CA THR A 173 25.25 12.71 -0.18
C THR A 173 25.14 12.06 -1.56
N ALA A 174 26.13 11.27 -1.98
CA ALA A 174 26.07 10.59 -3.27
C ALA A 174 25.29 9.27 -3.16
N SER A 175 24.49 8.97 -4.18
CA SER A 175 23.91 7.63 -4.35
C SER A 175 25.03 6.62 -4.66
N ALA A 176 24.95 5.43 -4.08
CA ALA A 176 25.86 4.34 -4.42
C ALA A 176 25.67 3.89 -5.89
N ALA A 177 24.42 3.84 -6.35
CA ALA A 177 24.06 3.52 -7.73
C ALA A 177 22.93 4.43 -8.22
N ILE A 178 22.99 4.81 -9.50
CA ILE A 178 21.93 5.53 -10.21
C ILE A 178 21.70 4.81 -11.54
N PHE A 179 20.48 4.35 -11.78
CA PHE A 179 20.09 3.73 -13.04
C PHE A 179 19.25 4.73 -13.84
N THR A 180 19.82 5.24 -14.93
CA THR A 180 19.18 6.26 -15.77
C THR A 180 18.86 5.72 -17.15
N ALA A 181 17.58 5.83 -17.48
CA ALA A 181 17.01 5.47 -18.76
C ALA A 181 16.69 6.75 -19.55
N SER A 182 17.60 7.19 -20.42
CA SER A 182 17.55 8.52 -21.05
C SER A 182 16.74 8.60 -22.37
N SER A 183 16.32 7.46 -22.93
CA SER A 183 15.52 7.45 -24.15
C SER A 183 14.14 8.09 -23.90
N SER A 184 13.74 9.02 -24.77
CA SER A 184 12.39 9.61 -24.76
C SER A 184 11.31 8.65 -25.29
N SER A 185 11.71 7.50 -25.81
CA SER A 185 10.84 6.56 -26.52
C SER A 185 10.85 5.17 -25.87
N TYR A 186 10.72 5.11 -24.55
CA TYR A 186 10.44 3.84 -23.88
C TYR A 186 9.10 3.29 -24.37
N THR A 187 9.16 2.20 -25.13
CA THR A 187 7.96 1.40 -25.43
C THR A 187 7.66 0.50 -24.24
N SER A 188 6.44 -0.03 -24.17
CA SER A 188 5.93 -0.81 -23.04
C SER A 188 6.73 -2.08 -22.69
N ALA A 189 7.75 -2.44 -23.47
CA ALA A 189 8.65 -3.57 -23.23
C ALA A 189 10.00 -3.17 -22.60
N GLY A 190 10.36 -1.89 -22.56
CA GLY A 190 11.64 -1.43 -22.01
C GLY A 190 11.65 -1.44 -20.47
N THR A 191 12.79 -1.81 -19.87
CA THR A 191 13.00 -1.84 -18.42
C THR A 191 14.25 -1.05 -18.04
N VAL A 192 14.22 -0.37 -16.88
CA VAL A 192 15.40 0.32 -16.31
C VAL A 192 16.19 -0.62 -15.42
N VAL A 193 15.48 -1.33 -14.54
CA VAL A 193 16.03 -2.35 -13.65
C VAL A 193 15.19 -3.61 -13.84
N GLN A 194 15.84 -4.68 -14.25
CA GLN A 194 15.22 -6.00 -14.39
C GLN A 194 15.89 -6.96 -13.41
N ILE A 195 15.09 -7.60 -12.57
CA ILE A 195 15.55 -8.57 -11.57
C ILE A 195 14.91 -9.91 -11.90
N VAL A 196 15.73 -10.91 -12.22
CA VAL A 196 15.29 -12.24 -12.68
C VAL A 196 15.95 -13.28 -11.80
N SER A 197 15.14 -14.21 -11.30
CA SER A 197 15.66 -15.44 -10.70
C SER A 197 15.72 -16.55 -11.75
N GLY A 198 16.77 -17.37 -11.70
CA GLY A 198 16.81 -18.64 -12.42
C GLY A 198 15.93 -19.73 -11.78
N THR A 199 15.38 -19.48 -10.58
CA THR A 199 14.46 -20.39 -9.88
C THR A 199 13.01 -20.00 -10.14
N ALA A 200 12.13 -21.01 -10.21
CA ALA A 200 10.68 -20.80 -10.27
C ALA A 200 10.16 -20.02 -9.03
N PRO A 201 9.00 -19.35 -9.12
CA PRO A 201 8.46 -18.58 -8.01
C PRO A 201 8.29 -19.42 -6.74
N ALA A 202 8.90 -18.99 -5.64
CA ALA A 202 8.85 -19.68 -4.34
C ALA A 202 9.12 -18.73 -3.17
N SER A 203 8.62 -19.08 -1.98
CA SER A 203 8.81 -18.31 -0.74
C SER A 203 10.19 -18.49 -0.09
N THR A 204 11.03 -19.39 -0.62
CA THR A 204 12.32 -19.80 -0.04
C THR A 204 13.48 -18.86 -0.34
N PHE A 205 13.27 -17.88 -1.23
CA PHE A 205 14.28 -16.90 -1.62
C PHE A 205 13.66 -15.51 -1.79
N PHE A 206 14.51 -14.52 -2.04
CA PHE A 206 14.10 -13.13 -2.20
C PHE A 206 14.64 -12.57 -3.50
N LEU A 207 13.82 -11.76 -4.17
CA LEU A 207 14.22 -10.97 -5.33
C LEU A 207 14.92 -9.69 -4.86
N LEU A 208 14.40 -9.04 -3.82
CA LEU A 208 14.98 -7.82 -3.25
C LEU A 208 14.96 -7.88 -1.72
N LYS A 209 15.99 -7.31 -1.10
CA LYS A 209 16.06 -7.01 0.34
C LYS A 209 16.70 -5.66 0.57
N ALA A 210 16.10 -4.88 1.44
CA ALA A 210 16.69 -3.66 2.00
C ALA A 210 16.89 -3.83 3.50
N PHE A 211 18.11 -3.58 3.95
CA PHE A 211 18.51 -3.65 5.35
C PHE A 211 18.87 -2.28 5.88
N SER A 212 18.67 -2.07 7.18
CA SER A 212 19.28 -0.94 7.90
C SER A 212 20.77 -1.17 8.12
N SER A 213 21.45 -0.18 8.71
CA SER A 213 22.85 -0.29 9.15
C SER A 213 23.08 -1.38 10.21
N THR A 214 22.02 -1.82 10.90
CA THR A 214 22.08 -2.88 11.91
C THR A 214 21.59 -4.23 11.37
N SER A 215 21.55 -4.40 10.04
CA SER A 215 21.11 -5.62 9.36
C SER A 215 19.64 -6.00 9.64
N THR A 216 18.80 -5.05 10.06
CA THR A 216 17.36 -5.30 10.21
C THR A 216 16.68 -5.13 8.85
N SER A 217 15.94 -6.13 8.39
CA SER A 217 15.15 -6.00 7.15
C SER A 217 14.09 -4.91 7.32
N MET A 218 14.06 -3.96 6.38
CA MET A 218 13.08 -2.86 6.36
C MET A 218 12.03 -3.10 5.27
N PHE A 219 12.45 -3.68 4.15
CA PHE A 219 11.64 -3.98 2.98
C PHE A 219 12.18 -5.23 2.29
N ASP A 220 11.29 -6.14 1.91
CA ASP A 220 11.67 -7.33 1.16
C ASP A 220 10.61 -7.71 0.12
N VAL A 221 11.07 -8.25 -1.01
CA VAL A 221 10.23 -8.88 -2.03
C VAL A 221 10.70 -10.32 -2.17
N ARG A 222 9.84 -11.26 -1.79
CA ARG A 222 10.12 -12.70 -1.91
C ARG A 222 10.08 -13.17 -3.36
N GLY A 223 10.62 -14.37 -3.60
CA GLY A 223 10.60 -15.05 -4.90
C GLY A 223 9.20 -15.39 -5.43
N ASP A 224 8.20 -15.47 -4.56
CA ASP A 224 6.78 -15.61 -4.89
C ASP A 224 6.08 -14.27 -5.12
N GLY A 225 6.80 -13.15 -5.06
CA GLY A 225 6.29 -11.79 -5.26
C GLY A 225 5.67 -11.16 -4.01
N GLN A 226 5.60 -11.85 -2.86
CA GLN A 226 5.12 -11.22 -1.64
C GLN A 226 6.05 -10.07 -1.25
N THR A 227 5.47 -8.89 -1.08
CA THR A 227 6.16 -7.69 -0.62
C THR A 227 5.86 -7.45 0.85
N THR A 228 6.91 -7.28 1.66
CA THR A 228 6.79 -6.97 3.10
C THR A 228 7.46 -5.63 3.39
N VAL A 229 6.71 -4.70 3.99
CA VAL A 229 7.25 -3.47 4.57
C VAL A 229 7.28 -3.63 6.09
N ARG A 230 8.46 -3.63 6.70
CA ARG A 230 8.66 -3.84 8.15
C ARG A 230 8.83 -2.54 8.92
N ALA A 231 9.25 -1.48 8.24
CA ALA A 231 9.42 -0.14 8.80
C ALA A 231 8.99 0.93 7.79
N GLY A 232 8.45 2.06 8.27
CA GLY A 232 8.07 3.22 7.44
C GLY A 232 6.68 3.18 6.78
N GLY A 233 6.15 1.99 6.50
CA GLY A 233 4.82 1.82 5.89
C GLY A 233 4.77 2.14 4.38
N LEU A 234 3.57 2.22 3.81
CA LEU A 234 3.33 2.59 2.41
C LEU A 234 2.62 3.95 2.36
N VAL A 235 3.19 4.92 1.65
CA VAL A 235 2.59 6.24 1.39
C VAL A 235 2.31 6.36 -0.11
N VAL A 236 1.07 6.67 -0.48
CA VAL A 236 0.65 6.87 -1.87
C VAL A 236 0.09 8.27 -2.02
N THR A 237 0.80 9.13 -2.76
CA THR A 237 0.47 10.56 -2.88
C THR A 237 -0.46 10.87 -4.07
N ALA A 238 -0.52 9.99 -5.06
CA ALA A 238 -1.40 10.10 -6.22
C ALA A 238 -1.82 8.70 -6.71
N GLY A 239 -3.10 8.54 -7.08
CA GLY A 239 -3.71 7.25 -7.43
C GLY A 239 -3.90 6.35 -6.20
N GLY A 240 -5.13 5.96 -5.85
CA GLY A 240 -5.38 5.16 -4.65
C GLY A 240 -4.81 3.73 -4.72
N LEU A 241 -4.76 3.03 -3.59
CA LEU A 241 -4.47 1.59 -3.56
C LEU A 241 -5.67 0.81 -4.09
N THR A 242 -5.47 -0.01 -5.13
CA THR A 242 -6.49 -0.91 -5.68
C THR A 242 -6.14 -2.36 -5.36
N VAL A 243 -7.10 -3.12 -4.80
CA VAL A 243 -6.96 -4.56 -4.54
C VAL A 243 -7.99 -5.30 -5.39
N THR A 244 -7.54 -6.03 -6.40
CA THR A 244 -8.41 -6.70 -7.39
C THR A 244 -8.92 -8.07 -6.94
N ALA A 245 -8.20 -8.73 -6.04
CA ALA A 245 -8.58 -9.99 -5.43
C ALA A 245 -8.20 -9.97 -3.94
N GLY A 246 -9.09 -10.49 -3.09
CA GLY A 246 -8.95 -10.39 -1.63
C GLY A 246 -9.52 -9.07 -1.08
N GLY A 247 -9.02 -8.64 0.07
CA GLY A 247 -9.45 -7.41 0.73
C GLY A 247 -8.36 -6.83 1.64
N LEU A 248 -8.60 -5.64 2.17
CA LEU A 248 -7.73 -5.03 3.17
C LEU A 248 -7.99 -5.66 4.55
N LEU A 249 -6.97 -6.27 5.13
CA LEU A 249 -7.00 -6.74 6.52
C LEU A 249 -6.20 -5.76 7.41
N VAL A 250 -6.89 -5.11 8.36
CA VAL A 250 -6.28 -4.23 9.35
C VAL A 250 -6.34 -4.90 10.72
N THR A 251 -5.18 -5.22 11.31
CA THR A 251 -5.08 -5.90 12.60
C THR A 251 -4.93 -4.94 13.78
N ALA A 252 -4.45 -3.71 13.53
CA ALA A 252 -4.30 -2.64 14.51
C ALA A 252 -4.37 -1.26 13.82
N GLY A 253 -4.77 -0.21 14.54
CA GLY A 253 -4.74 1.18 14.05
C GLY A 253 -5.95 1.65 13.23
N GLY A 254 -6.86 0.75 12.85
CA GLY A 254 -8.11 1.08 12.16
C GLY A 254 -7.94 1.55 10.69
N PHE A 255 -9.06 1.72 9.99
CA PHE A 255 -9.12 2.35 8.67
C PHE A 255 -9.72 3.74 8.82
N THR A 256 -9.03 4.76 8.32
CA THR A 256 -9.48 6.17 8.39
C THR A 256 -9.54 6.74 6.98
N VAL A 257 -10.68 7.34 6.63
CA VAL A 257 -10.88 8.07 5.36
C VAL A 257 -11.08 9.54 5.67
N THR A 258 -10.27 10.41 5.05
CA THR A 258 -10.44 11.86 5.10
C THR A 258 -10.94 12.35 3.75
N ASP A 259 -11.94 13.23 3.74
CA ASP A 259 -12.54 13.90 2.57
C ASP A 259 -13.18 13.04 1.46
N GLY A 260 -12.94 11.71 1.41
CA GLY A 260 -13.37 10.84 0.30
C GLY A 260 -14.64 9.99 0.52
N GLY A 261 -15.14 9.90 1.75
CA GLY A 261 -16.21 8.95 2.12
C GLY A 261 -15.83 7.47 1.92
N GLU A 262 -16.56 6.56 2.55
CA GLU A 262 -16.40 5.11 2.33
C GLU A 262 -17.63 4.56 1.62
N THR A 263 -17.43 3.78 0.56
CA THR A 263 -18.50 3.04 -0.13
C THR A 263 -18.22 1.55 -0.02
N ILE A 264 -19.11 0.80 0.62
CA ILE A 264 -19.00 -0.64 0.82
C ILE A 264 -20.14 -1.33 0.06
N THR A 265 -19.80 -2.15 -0.92
CA THR A 265 -20.78 -2.87 -1.75
C THR A 265 -20.46 -4.35 -1.78
N THR A 266 -21.50 -5.17 -1.84
CA THR A 266 -21.39 -6.61 -2.11
C THR A 266 -22.34 -6.98 -3.24
N THR A 267 -21.89 -7.89 -4.11
CA THR A 267 -22.73 -8.49 -5.15
C THR A 267 -23.32 -9.84 -4.70
N SER A 268 -22.97 -10.30 -3.50
CA SER A 268 -23.52 -11.53 -2.93
C SER A 268 -24.97 -11.35 -2.51
N ALA A 269 -25.81 -12.34 -2.81
CA ALA A 269 -27.22 -12.35 -2.43
C ALA A 269 -27.47 -12.57 -0.92
N THR A 270 -26.45 -13.03 -0.18
CA THR A 270 -26.59 -13.44 1.23
C THR A 270 -25.56 -12.80 2.15
N ALA A 271 -24.47 -12.24 1.62
CA ALA A 271 -23.47 -11.60 2.46
C ALA A 271 -23.95 -10.21 2.89
N SER A 272 -23.64 -9.83 4.13
CA SER A 272 -23.75 -8.44 4.56
C SER A 272 -22.64 -7.63 3.90
N ALA A 273 -22.97 -6.43 3.39
CA ALA A 273 -21.95 -5.53 2.85
C ALA A 273 -20.96 -5.10 3.96
N ALA A 274 -21.48 -4.83 5.16
CA ALA A 274 -20.68 -4.48 6.33
C ALA A 274 -21.21 -5.21 7.58
N VAL A 275 -20.31 -5.67 8.44
CA VAL A 275 -20.61 -6.24 9.76
C VAL A 275 -19.71 -5.55 10.78
N PHE A 276 -20.31 -4.90 11.77
CA PHE A 276 -19.60 -4.26 12.86
C PHE A 276 -19.70 -5.14 14.11
N THR A 277 -18.60 -5.78 14.48
CA THR A 277 -18.56 -6.71 15.62
C THR A 277 -17.72 -6.15 16.75
N ALA A 278 -18.34 -6.07 17.91
CA ALA A 278 -17.74 -5.68 19.17
C ALA A 278 -17.61 -6.92 20.06
N SER A 279 -16.43 -7.54 20.11
CA SER A 279 -16.24 -8.85 20.76
C SER A 279 -15.85 -8.79 22.25
N SER A 280 -15.48 -7.63 22.76
CA SER A 280 -15.16 -7.47 24.19
C SER A 280 -16.40 -7.75 25.04
N SER A 281 -16.26 -8.57 26.09
CA SER A 281 -17.31 -8.78 27.10
C SER A 281 -17.33 -7.69 28.18
N SER A 282 -16.40 -6.73 28.10
CA SER A 282 -16.17 -5.69 29.13
C SER A 282 -16.68 -4.31 28.70
N TYR A 283 -17.68 -4.24 27.82
CA TYR A 283 -18.35 -2.97 27.52
C TYR A 283 -18.91 -2.38 28.82
N THR A 284 -18.36 -1.25 29.23
CA THR A 284 -19.02 -0.38 30.21
C THR A 284 -20.06 0.46 29.48
N SER A 285 -20.88 1.19 30.24
CA SER A 285 -21.96 2.04 29.73
C SER A 285 -21.54 3.10 28.69
N ALA A 286 -20.23 3.30 28.46
CA ALA A 286 -19.68 4.27 27.52
C ALA A 286 -19.17 3.67 26.19
N GLY A 287 -19.05 2.34 26.08
CA GLY A 287 -18.51 1.73 24.87
C GLY A 287 -19.52 1.76 23.71
N THR A 288 -19.02 2.00 22.49
CA THR A 288 -19.85 2.18 21.28
C THR A 288 -19.35 1.26 20.17
N VAL A 289 -20.27 0.58 19.46
CA VAL A 289 -19.93 -0.25 18.28
C VAL A 289 -19.87 0.59 17.01
N VAL A 290 -20.88 1.43 16.80
CA VAL A 290 -20.97 2.36 15.67
C VAL A 290 -21.28 3.74 16.21
N GLN A 291 -20.35 4.68 16.02
CA GLN A 291 -20.53 6.08 16.38
C GLN A 291 -20.73 6.88 15.10
N ILE A 292 -21.81 7.66 15.04
CA ILE A 292 -22.11 8.54 13.91
C ILE A 292 -22.15 9.97 14.44
N VAL A 293 -21.26 10.82 13.93
CA VAL A 293 -21.07 12.18 14.41
C VAL A 293 -21.15 13.14 13.22
N SER A 294 -21.90 14.22 13.37
CA SER A 294 -21.80 15.37 12.48
C SER A 294 -21.05 16.49 13.16
N GLY A 295 -20.17 17.19 12.43
CA GLY A 295 -19.58 18.45 12.88
C GLY A 295 -20.56 19.63 12.82
N THR A 296 -21.75 19.45 12.24
CA THR A 296 -22.79 20.47 12.17
C THR A 296 -23.75 20.37 13.35
N ALA A 297 -24.22 21.52 13.85
CA ALA A 297 -25.26 21.58 14.88
C ALA A 297 -26.56 20.88 14.41
N PRO A 298 -27.42 20.42 15.34
CA PRO A 298 -28.68 19.74 14.98
C PRO A 298 -29.53 20.58 14.04
N ALA A 299 -29.90 20.03 12.88
CA ALA A 299 -30.69 20.72 11.86
C ALA A 299 -31.48 19.76 10.97
N THR A 300 -32.52 20.27 10.32
CA THR A 300 -33.40 19.52 9.41
C THR A 300 -32.80 19.30 8.01
N THR A 301 -31.66 19.93 7.70
CA THR A 301 -31.09 20.03 6.34
C THR A 301 -30.19 18.86 5.96
N PHE A 302 -29.89 17.96 6.89
CA PHE A 302 -29.03 16.80 6.65
C PHE A 302 -29.56 15.55 7.39
N TYR A 303 -28.96 14.41 7.08
CA TYR A 303 -29.27 13.13 7.72
C TYR A 303 -28.05 12.60 8.45
N LEU A 304 -28.26 12.04 9.65
CA LEU A 304 -27.25 11.24 10.34
C LEU A 304 -27.21 9.83 9.76
N LEU A 305 -28.38 9.23 9.52
CA LEU A 305 -28.53 7.93 8.88
C LEU A 305 -29.60 8.02 7.78
N LYS A 306 -29.34 7.36 6.65
CA LYS A 306 -30.30 7.28 5.55
C LYS A 306 -30.20 5.91 4.87
N ALA A 307 -31.21 5.08 5.08
CA ALA A 307 -31.34 3.80 4.42
C ALA A 307 -32.20 3.96 3.17
N LEU A 308 -31.60 3.65 2.02
CA LEU A 308 -32.25 3.70 0.70
C LEU A 308 -32.52 2.28 0.22
N SER A 309 -33.66 2.08 -0.42
CA SER A 309 -33.85 1.00 -1.37
C SER A 309 -33.42 1.49 -2.75
N SER A 310 -32.71 0.65 -3.51
CA SER A 310 -32.01 1.04 -4.73
C SER A 310 -31.09 2.25 -4.52
N THR A 311 -31.32 3.37 -5.19
CA THR A 311 -30.50 4.59 -5.09
C THR A 311 -31.28 5.83 -4.65
N SER A 312 -32.59 5.74 -4.41
CA SER A 312 -33.40 6.96 -4.23
C SER A 312 -34.59 6.84 -3.29
N THR A 313 -35.08 5.63 -2.97
CA THR A 313 -36.27 5.50 -2.12
C THR A 313 -35.86 5.35 -0.65
N SER A 314 -36.02 6.41 0.14
CA SER A 314 -35.77 6.32 1.59
C SER A 314 -36.76 5.36 2.23
N MET A 315 -36.24 4.40 2.99
CA MET A 315 -37.03 3.42 3.75
C MET A 315 -37.05 3.77 5.24
N PHE A 316 -35.90 4.17 5.75
CA PHE A 316 -35.66 4.58 7.13
C PHE A 316 -34.62 5.70 7.15
N ASP A 317 -34.90 6.79 7.85
CA ASP A 317 -33.96 7.88 7.98
C ASP A 317 -33.97 8.50 9.38
N VAL A 318 -32.81 8.97 9.82
CA VAL A 318 -32.61 9.78 11.02
C VAL A 318 -32.03 11.10 10.57
N ARG A 319 -32.81 12.17 10.69
CA ARG A 319 -32.38 13.53 10.35
C ARG A 319 -31.35 14.08 11.34
N GLY A 320 -30.68 15.15 10.96
CA GLY A 320 -29.70 15.88 11.78
C GLY A 320 -30.28 16.46 13.08
N ASP A 321 -31.58 16.72 13.13
CA ASP A 321 -32.33 17.14 14.32
C ASP A 321 -32.78 15.94 15.20
N GLY A 322 -32.45 14.72 14.79
CA GLY A 322 -32.81 13.48 15.49
C GLY A 322 -34.21 12.95 15.15
N GLN A 323 -34.96 13.57 14.23
CA GLN A 323 -36.23 12.98 13.80
C GLN A 323 -35.98 11.67 13.05
N THR A 324 -36.60 10.61 13.55
CA THR A 324 -36.62 9.29 12.91
C THR A 324 -37.90 9.11 12.08
N THR A 325 -37.75 8.75 10.82
CA THR A 325 -38.88 8.45 9.91
C THR A 325 -38.78 7.01 9.40
N VAL A 326 -39.83 6.22 9.58
CA VAL A 326 -40.02 4.92 8.91
C VAL A 326 -41.04 5.10 7.80
N ARG A 327 -40.63 4.98 6.54
CA ARG A 327 -41.49 5.24 5.36
C ARG A 327 -42.20 3.99 4.86
N ALA A 328 -41.64 2.82 5.14
CA ALA A 328 -42.20 1.53 4.75
C ALA A 328 -41.86 0.45 5.81
N GLY A 329 -42.74 -0.53 5.98
CA GLY A 329 -42.57 -1.64 6.94
C GLY A 329 -43.06 -1.38 8.37
N GLY A 330 -43.16 -0.11 8.80
CA GLY A 330 -43.63 0.27 10.13
C GLY A 330 -42.65 -0.10 11.26
N LEU A 331 -43.07 0.09 12.52
CA LEU A 331 -42.32 -0.30 13.72
C LEU A 331 -42.96 -1.51 14.37
N VAL A 332 -42.20 -2.60 14.53
CA VAL A 332 -42.62 -3.79 15.30
C VAL A 332 -41.72 -3.94 16.53
N VAL A 333 -42.31 -4.00 17.71
CA VAL A 333 -41.61 -4.22 18.99
C VAL A 333 -42.07 -5.57 19.54
N THR A 334 -41.19 -6.58 19.51
CA THR A 334 -41.53 -7.96 19.88
C THR A 334 -41.36 -8.25 21.38
N ALA A 335 -40.52 -7.48 22.07
CA ALA A 335 -40.34 -7.54 23.51
C ALA A 335 -40.33 -6.11 24.10
N GLY A 336 -41.04 -5.90 25.20
CA GLY A 336 -41.26 -4.58 25.79
C GLY A 336 -42.43 -3.82 25.17
N GLY A 337 -42.45 -2.49 25.33
CA GLY A 337 -43.48 -1.61 24.79
C GLY A 337 -42.93 -0.25 24.37
N LEU A 338 -43.69 0.47 23.54
CA LEU A 338 -43.37 1.86 23.17
C LEU A 338 -43.70 2.79 24.35
N SER A 339 -42.70 3.52 24.85
CA SER A 339 -42.89 4.59 25.83
C SER A 339 -42.73 5.94 25.14
N VAL A 340 -43.72 6.83 25.30
CA VAL A 340 -43.70 8.19 24.75
C VAL A 340 -43.80 9.17 25.92
N THR A 341 -42.69 9.79 26.28
CA THR A 341 -42.61 10.68 27.46
C THR A 341 -43.16 12.08 27.19
N ALA A 342 -43.15 12.53 25.93
CA ALA A 342 -43.68 13.82 25.50
C ALA A 342 -44.30 13.70 24.10
N GLY A 343 -45.35 14.49 23.82
CA GLY A 343 -45.98 14.59 22.49
C GLY A 343 -47.12 13.60 22.19
N GLY A 344 -47.33 12.58 23.03
CA GLY A 344 -48.42 11.61 22.88
C GLY A 344 -48.29 10.70 21.65
N LEU A 345 -49.17 9.69 21.56
CA LEU A 345 -49.30 8.85 20.36
C LEU A 345 -50.45 9.36 19.50
N THR A 346 -50.17 9.71 18.25
CA THR A 346 -51.19 10.07 17.26
C THR A 346 -51.34 8.94 16.24
N VAL A 347 -52.57 8.44 16.04
CA VAL A 347 -52.90 7.44 15.02
C VAL A 347 -53.88 8.08 14.03
N THR A 348 -53.41 8.39 12.83
CA THR A 348 -54.20 9.15 11.83
C THR A 348 -55.10 8.27 10.96
N ALA A 349 -54.79 6.97 10.86
CA ALA A 349 -55.59 6.00 10.11
C ALA A 349 -55.60 4.66 10.88
N GLY A 350 -56.76 3.99 10.92
CA GLY A 350 -56.98 2.80 11.74
C GLY A 350 -57.33 3.15 13.19
N GLY A 351 -57.04 2.24 14.12
CA GLY A 351 -57.27 2.41 15.55
C GLY A 351 -56.16 1.79 16.39
N LEU A 352 -56.08 2.20 17.66
CA LEU A 352 -55.21 1.57 18.65
C LEU A 352 -55.91 0.31 19.20
N THR A 353 -55.30 -0.86 18.97
CA THR A 353 -55.75 -2.12 19.58
C THR A 353 -54.86 -2.46 20.77
N ILE A 354 -55.46 -2.68 21.94
CA ILE A 354 -54.79 -3.15 23.16
C ILE A 354 -55.34 -4.54 23.48
N THR A 355 -54.57 -5.58 23.19
CA THR A 355 -55.02 -6.98 23.35
C THR A 355 -54.94 -7.47 24.81
N ALA A 356 -54.07 -6.87 25.62
CA ALA A 356 -53.91 -7.18 27.04
C ALA A 356 -53.73 -5.89 27.85
N GLY A 357 -54.39 -5.81 29.00
CA GLY A 357 -54.50 -4.58 29.79
C GLY A 357 -55.63 -3.67 29.31
N GLY A 358 -55.50 -2.37 29.60
CA GLY A 358 -56.47 -1.35 29.19
C GLY A 358 -55.81 0.01 28.99
N LEU A 359 -56.57 0.96 28.45
CA LEU A 359 -56.14 2.35 28.35
C LEU A 359 -56.24 3.01 29.74
N LEU A 360 -55.10 3.33 30.35
CA LEU A 360 -55.03 4.15 31.55
C LEU A 360 -54.83 5.62 31.16
N VAL A 361 -55.77 6.50 31.53
CA VAL A 361 -55.67 7.95 31.38
C VAL A 361 -55.59 8.57 32.77
N THR A 362 -54.43 9.11 33.14
CA THR A 362 -54.19 9.68 34.49
C THR A 362 -54.59 11.14 34.60
N ALA A 363 -54.57 11.88 33.49
CA ALA A 363 -55.03 13.26 33.39
C ALA A 363 -55.70 13.49 32.02
N GLY A 364 -56.76 14.30 31.99
CA GLY A 364 -57.64 14.45 30.82
C GLY A 364 -58.73 13.37 30.75
N GLY A 365 -59.38 13.23 29.59
CA GLY A 365 -60.41 12.22 29.35
C GLY A 365 -60.30 11.64 27.94
N ALA A 366 -60.83 10.43 27.75
CA ALA A 366 -61.00 9.84 26.42
C ALA A 366 -62.22 10.47 25.73
N THR A 367 -62.00 11.15 24.60
CA THR A 367 -63.09 11.73 23.78
C THR A 367 -63.32 10.84 22.57
N VAL A 368 -64.58 10.46 22.33
CA VAL A 368 -65.00 9.69 21.15
C VAL A 368 -65.95 10.57 20.34
N THR A 369 -65.52 11.03 19.17
CA THR A 369 -66.32 11.95 18.32
C THR A 369 -67.30 11.22 17.41
N ASP A 370 -67.06 9.95 17.10
CA ASP A 370 -67.91 9.09 16.27
C ASP A 370 -67.74 7.61 16.67
N GLY A 371 -68.70 6.74 16.32
CA GLY A 371 -68.64 5.29 16.56
C GLY A 371 -69.01 4.80 17.97
N GLY A 372 -69.08 5.71 18.95
CA GLY A 372 -69.46 5.41 20.34
C GLY A 372 -68.43 4.56 21.11
N ALA A 373 -68.67 4.35 22.41
CA ALA A 373 -67.86 3.47 23.25
C ALA A 373 -68.68 2.25 23.69
N SER A 374 -68.17 1.05 23.44
CA SER A 374 -68.71 -0.20 23.99
C SER A 374 -67.80 -0.69 25.11
N VAL A 375 -68.35 -0.84 26.31
CA VAL A 375 -67.61 -1.34 27.48
C VAL A 375 -68.25 -2.66 27.92
N THR A 376 -67.50 -3.75 27.79
CA THR A 376 -67.95 -5.10 28.12
C THR A 376 -67.00 -5.72 29.14
N THR A 377 -67.54 -6.47 30.09
CA THR A 377 -66.75 -7.27 31.03
C THR A 377 -67.23 -8.72 30.97
N THR A 378 -66.31 -9.66 31.10
CA THR A 378 -66.61 -11.10 31.26
C THR A 378 -66.55 -11.54 32.72
N SER A 379 -66.25 -10.61 33.65
CA SER A 379 -66.26 -10.87 35.08
C SER A 379 -67.69 -11.05 35.60
N THR A 380 -67.89 -12.02 36.48
CA THR A 380 -69.19 -12.29 37.12
C THR A 380 -69.51 -11.34 38.28
N SER A 381 -68.57 -10.47 38.67
CA SER A 381 -68.73 -9.60 39.84
C SER A 381 -68.24 -8.16 39.63
N ALA A 382 -67.53 -7.87 38.54
CA ALA A 382 -67.08 -6.51 38.26
C ALA A 382 -68.15 -5.72 37.50
N SER A 383 -68.31 -4.44 37.84
CA SER A 383 -69.05 -3.50 37.00
C SER A 383 -68.33 -3.33 35.65
N ALA A 384 -69.06 -3.38 34.54
CA ALA A 384 -68.49 -3.13 33.22
C ALA A 384 -67.96 -1.69 33.12
N ALA A 385 -68.71 -0.72 33.63
CA ALA A 385 -68.30 0.67 33.75
C ALA A 385 -68.73 1.23 35.12
N THR A 386 -67.87 2.04 35.71
CA THR A 386 -68.14 2.80 36.94
C THR A 386 -67.80 4.26 36.69
N PHE A 387 -68.76 5.15 36.93
CA PHE A 387 -68.57 6.60 36.82
C PHE A 387 -68.50 7.19 38.23
N THR A 388 -67.36 7.78 38.59
CA THR A 388 -67.13 8.33 39.92
C THR A 388 -66.65 9.77 39.81
N ALA A 389 -67.37 10.68 40.46
CA ALA A 389 -66.86 12.02 40.77
C ALA A 389 -66.32 12.03 42.20
N SER A 390 -65.00 12.05 42.35
CA SER A 390 -64.32 11.92 43.65
C SER A 390 -63.84 13.24 44.26
N SER A 391 -64.01 14.36 43.56
CA SER A 391 -63.61 15.67 44.08
C SER A 391 -64.48 16.07 45.28
N SER A 392 -63.86 16.49 46.38
CA SER A 392 -64.56 17.05 47.54
C SER A 392 -65.19 18.42 47.26
N SER A 393 -64.88 19.03 46.11
CA SER A 393 -65.42 20.32 45.65
C SER A 393 -66.55 20.16 44.62
N TYR A 394 -67.14 18.97 44.52
CA TYR A 394 -68.26 18.73 43.62
C TYR A 394 -69.50 19.53 44.09
N THR A 395 -69.80 20.63 43.40
CA THR A 395 -70.95 21.49 43.71
C THR A 395 -72.22 20.96 43.05
N SER A 396 -73.37 21.50 43.46
CA SER A 396 -74.71 21.15 42.95
C SER A 396 -74.91 21.32 41.44
N SER A 397 -73.94 21.92 40.72
CA SER A 397 -73.94 22.08 39.26
C SER A 397 -73.10 21.03 38.52
N GLY A 398 -72.40 20.13 39.22
CA GLY A 398 -71.61 19.06 38.61
C GLY A 398 -72.48 17.89 38.14
N THR A 399 -72.11 17.26 37.01
CA THR A 399 -72.81 16.09 36.46
C THR A 399 -71.88 14.88 36.35
N VAL A 400 -72.28 13.72 36.91
CA VAL A 400 -71.47 12.48 36.89
C VAL A 400 -71.67 11.77 35.55
N VAL A 401 -72.91 11.68 35.10
CA VAL A 401 -73.30 11.15 33.79
C VAL A 401 -74.23 12.16 33.13
N GLN A 402 -73.77 12.79 32.06
CA GLN A 402 -74.59 13.67 31.24
C GLN A 402 -74.94 12.94 29.94
N ILE A 403 -76.23 12.85 29.64
CA ILE A 403 -76.70 12.32 28.35
C ILE A 403 -77.34 13.47 27.58
N VAL A 404 -76.79 13.77 26.41
CA VAL A 404 -77.24 14.85 25.55
C VAL A 404 -77.52 14.28 24.17
N SER A 405 -78.68 14.62 23.59
CA SER A 405 -78.92 14.41 22.16
C SER A 405 -78.77 15.74 21.42
N GLY A 406 -78.15 15.69 20.25
CA GLY A 406 -78.17 16.82 19.30
C GLY A 406 -79.50 16.97 18.57
N THR A 407 -80.41 15.99 18.70
CA THR A 407 -81.76 16.03 18.11
C THR A 407 -82.77 16.63 19.09
N ALA A 408 -83.76 17.37 18.56
CA ALA A 408 -84.88 17.88 19.35
C ALA A 408 -85.69 16.72 19.98
N SER A 409 -86.41 17.04 21.06
CA SER A 409 -87.30 16.11 21.79
C SER A 409 -88.24 15.35 20.83
N ALA A 410 -88.15 14.02 20.80
CA ALA A 410 -88.98 13.17 19.94
C ALA A 410 -89.16 11.75 20.50
N THR A 411 -90.20 11.06 20.03
CA THR A 411 -90.54 9.67 20.43
C THR A 411 -89.73 8.60 19.69
N THR A 412 -88.93 8.99 18.69
CA THR A 412 -88.28 8.07 17.74
C THR A 412 -86.93 7.54 18.18
N PHE A 413 -86.40 8.04 19.30
CA PHE A 413 -85.11 7.62 19.85
C PHE A 413 -85.18 7.51 21.38
N TYR A 414 -84.12 6.97 21.98
CA TYR A 414 -83.97 6.84 23.42
C TYR A 414 -82.76 7.63 23.88
N LEU A 415 -82.89 8.38 24.97
CA LEU A 415 -81.76 8.94 25.69
C LEU A 415 -81.03 7.84 26.46
N LEU A 416 -81.79 6.91 27.06
CA LEU A 416 -81.26 5.79 27.83
C LEU A 416 -82.06 4.52 27.55
N LYS A 417 -81.38 3.38 27.39
CA LYS A 417 -82.01 2.09 27.15
C LYS A 417 -81.24 0.97 27.84
N ALA A 418 -81.84 0.37 28.86
CA ALA A 418 -81.31 -0.79 29.56
C ALA A 418 -81.95 -2.06 29.00
N LEU A 419 -81.11 -2.99 28.54
CA LEU A 419 -81.52 -4.23 27.89
C LEU A 419 -81.09 -5.44 28.72
N SER A 420 -81.93 -6.48 28.75
CA SER A 420 -81.51 -7.84 29.08
C SER A 420 -81.28 -8.63 27.77
N SER A 421 -80.18 -9.39 27.72
CA SER A 421 -79.76 -10.22 26.57
C SER A 421 -79.92 -9.53 25.19
N THR A 422 -79.50 -8.27 25.08
CA THR A 422 -79.50 -7.41 23.86
C THR A 422 -80.83 -7.05 23.21
N THR A 423 -81.94 -7.71 23.53
CA THR A 423 -83.21 -7.54 22.80
C THR A 423 -84.37 -7.11 23.69
N THR A 424 -84.31 -7.39 24.99
CA THR A 424 -85.44 -7.12 25.90
C THR A 424 -85.22 -5.83 26.68
N SER A 425 -85.99 -4.78 26.38
CA SER A 425 -85.94 -3.53 27.15
C SER A 425 -86.51 -3.74 28.55
N MET A 426 -85.74 -3.38 29.57
CA MET A 426 -86.14 -3.47 30.98
C MET A 426 -86.53 -2.11 31.53
N PHE A 427 -85.75 -1.09 31.16
CA PHE A 427 -85.92 0.31 31.53
C PHE A 427 -85.46 1.18 30.37
N ASP A 428 -86.27 2.17 29.98
CA ASP A 428 -85.89 3.09 28.93
C ASP A 428 -86.39 4.52 29.22
N VAL A 429 -85.63 5.50 28.73
CA VAL A 429 -85.97 6.92 28.70
C VAL A 429 -85.96 7.34 27.24
N ARG A 430 -87.13 7.65 26.70
CA ARG A 430 -87.28 8.12 25.32
C ARG A 430 -86.71 9.53 25.13
N GLY A 431 -86.51 9.91 23.87
CA GLY A 431 -86.03 11.24 23.45
C GLY A 431 -86.92 12.40 23.88
N ASP A 432 -88.21 12.14 24.13
CA ASP A 432 -89.19 13.08 24.68
C ASP A 432 -89.24 13.08 26.22
N GLY A 433 -88.35 12.31 26.87
CA GLY A 433 -88.27 12.19 28.33
C GLY A 433 -89.27 11.22 28.94
N GLN A 434 -90.11 10.53 28.15
CA GLN A 434 -90.97 9.47 28.71
C GLN A 434 -90.10 8.32 29.24
N THR A 435 -90.26 8.02 30.53
CA THR A 435 -89.60 6.89 31.19
C THR A 435 -90.54 5.69 31.26
N THR A 436 -90.09 4.53 30.79
CA THR A 436 -90.85 3.26 30.86
C THR A 436 -90.06 2.22 31.65
N VAL A 437 -90.67 1.63 32.68
CA VAL A 437 -90.17 0.42 33.37
C VAL A 437 -91.02 -0.76 32.92
N ARG A 438 -90.41 -1.75 32.26
CA ARG A 438 -91.12 -2.91 31.69
C ARG A 438 -91.07 -4.14 32.59
N ALA A 439 -90.10 -4.20 33.49
CA ALA A 439 -89.91 -5.29 34.44
C ALA A 439 -89.21 -4.78 35.72
N GLY A 440 -89.52 -5.40 36.87
CA GLY A 440 -88.96 -5.03 38.18
C GLY A 440 -89.70 -3.91 38.93
N GLY A 441 -90.44 -3.05 38.22
CA GLY A 441 -91.19 -1.93 38.81
C GLY A 441 -90.29 -0.83 39.39
N LEU A 442 -90.89 0.13 40.10
CA LEU A 442 -90.17 1.17 40.85
C LEU A 442 -90.33 0.90 42.35
N VAL A 443 -89.22 0.67 43.05
CA VAL A 443 -89.19 0.54 44.52
C VAL A 443 -88.51 1.77 45.11
N VAL A 444 -89.20 2.50 45.98
CA VAL A 444 -88.67 3.68 46.70
C VAL A 444 -88.59 3.34 48.18
N THR A 445 -87.38 3.15 48.69
CA THR A 445 -87.15 2.78 50.10
C THR A 445 -86.99 3.97 51.05
N ALA A 446 -86.76 5.18 50.51
CA ALA A 446 -86.70 6.44 51.23
C ALA A 446 -87.08 7.63 50.31
N GLY A 447 -87.69 8.69 50.84
CA GLY A 447 -87.93 9.95 50.12
C GLY A 447 -89.27 10.11 49.38
N GLY A 448 -90.07 9.05 49.25
CA GLY A 448 -91.40 9.08 48.61
C GLY A 448 -91.39 9.40 47.10
N LEU A 449 -92.53 9.21 46.43
CA LEU A 449 -92.72 9.62 45.04
C LEU A 449 -93.58 10.90 45.01
N THR A 450 -93.07 11.97 44.43
CA THR A 450 -93.82 13.21 44.21
C THR A 450 -94.22 13.34 42.74
N VAL A 451 -95.51 13.54 42.47
CA VAL A 451 -96.04 13.81 41.13
C VAL A 451 -96.53 15.25 41.08
N THR A 452 -95.77 16.12 40.44
CA THR A 452 -96.04 17.57 40.38
C THR A 452 -97.15 17.94 39.39
N ALA A 453 -97.39 17.09 38.38
CA ALA A 453 -98.44 17.24 37.37
C ALA A 453 -98.78 15.88 36.73
N GLY A 454 -99.99 15.73 36.19
CA GLY A 454 -100.41 14.54 35.41
C GLY A 454 -101.07 13.40 36.18
N GLY A 455 -101.05 13.43 37.52
CA GLY A 455 -101.72 12.44 38.39
C GLY A 455 -101.09 11.04 38.35
N LEU A 456 -101.62 10.12 39.17
CA LEU A 456 -101.24 8.71 39.17
C LEU A 456 -102.40 7.87 38.61
N THR A 457 -102.20 7.21 37.48
CA THR A 457 -103.17 6.28 36.89
C THR A 457 -102.75 4.84 37.17
N ILE A 458 -103.61 4.09 37.87
CA ILE A 458 -103.38 2.68 38.20
C ILE A 458 -104.37 1.83 37.42
N THR A 459 -103.88 1.01 36.51
CA THR A 459 -104.72 0.18 35.63
C THR A 459 -104.96 -1.23 36.17
N ALA A 460 -104.24 -1.67 37.21
CA ALA A 460 -104.44 -2.96 37.89
C ALA A 460 -103.87 -2.95 39.34
N ASN A 461 -104.42 -3.80 40.23
CA ASN A 461 -103.96 -4.08 41.60
C ASN A 461 -104.08 -2.97 42.68
N GLY A 462 -104.62 -1.79 42.35
CA GLY A 462 -104.99 -0.74 43.33
C GLY A 462 -103.82 0.03 43.96
N LEU A 463 -104.12 1.18 44.59
CA LEU A 463 -103.16 1.91 45.44
C LEU A 463 -103.33 1.46 46.88
N LEU A 464 -102.33 0.81 47.47
CA LEU A 464 -102.28 0.60 48.90
C LEU A 464 -101.54 1.78 49.56
N VAL A 465 -102.29 2.68 50.20
CA VAL A 465 -101.73 3.75 51.04
C VAL A 465 -101.73 3.26 52.47
N THR A 466 -100.55 2.96 53.01
CA THR A 466 -100.38 2.70 54.45
C THR A 466 -99.92 4.00 55.13
N ALA A 467 -100.53 4.34 56.27
CA ALA A 467 -100.18 5.52 57.06
C ALA A 467 -98.82 5.39 57.73
#